data_AF-A0A840QPT9-F1
#
_entry.id   AF-A0A840QPT9-F1
#
_cell.length_a   1.000
_cell.length_b   1.000
_cell.length_c   1.000
_cell.angle_alpha   90.00
_cell.angle_beta   90.00
_cell.angle_gamma   90.00
#
_symmetry.space_group_name_H-M   'P 1'
#
loop_
_entity.id
_entity.type
_entity.pdbx_description
1 polymer ?
#
loop_
_entity_poly.entity_id
_entity_poly.type
_entity_poly.pdbx_seq_one_letter_code
_entity_poly.pdbx_strand_id
1 'polypeptide(L)'
;MTENGNEWWNKVLKKISNEISKPSFETWFANTEAEIEGNTVIVKASNAFAADWIENRYKDVIFKTVKELMGEGYEVHVDNSDKADMRSEPSSSLSEYEELKRLTRETVDQVSELIEINKLQNEKIEALEKRISQLEAEK
;
A
#
# COMPACT_ATOMS: atom_id res chain seq x y z
N MET A 1 -7.16 -7.59 -23.51
CA MET A 1 -5.80 -7.05 -23.60
C MET A 1 -5.93 -5.54 -23.48
N THR A 2 -6.04 -5.01 -22.26
CA THR A 2 -6.18 -3.56 -22.00
C THR A 2 -4.87 -3.03 -21.45
N GLU A 3 -3.78 -3.20 -22.22
CA GLU A 3 -2.52 -2.52 -21.97
C GLU A 3 -2.59 -1.14 -22.63
N ASN A 4 -3.13 -0.18 -21.90
CA ASN A 4 -2.77 1.23 -21.98
C ASN A 4 -3.20 1.90 -20.67
N GLY A 5 -2.85 1.28 -19.55
CA GLY A 5 -2.95 1.91 -18.24
C GLY A 5 -1.93 3.04 -18.19
N ASN A 6 -2.43 4.28 -18.09
CA ASN A 6 -1.70 5.54 -17.92
C ASN A 6 -0.20 5.39 -17.57
N GLU A 7 0.68 5.54 -18.56
CA GLU A 7 2.15 5.36 -18.39
C GLU A 7 2.73 6.22 -17.25
N TRP A 8 2.15 7.39 -17.00
CA TRP A 8 2.57 8.27 -15.92
C TRP A 8 2.25 7.66 -14.53
N TRP A 9 1.10 7.00 -14.38
CA TRP A 9 0.72 6.33 -13.14
C TRP A 9 1.62 5.13 -12.88
N ASN A 10 2.00 4.38 -13.92
CA ASN A 10 2.97 3.29 -13.78
C ASN A 10 4.34 3.79 -13.27
N LYS A 11 4.76 5.01 -13.64
CA LYS A 11 5.97 5.64 -13.10
C LYS A 11 5.80 6.01 -11.62
N VAL A 12 4.63 6.53 -11.24
CA VAL A 12 4.28 6.79 -9.83
C VAL A 12 4.32 5.49 -9.03
N LEU A 13 3.62 4.44 -9.48
CA LEU A 13 3.60 3.12 -8.85
C LEU A 13 4.99 2.53 -8.68
N LYS A 14 5.82 2.58 -9.72
CA LYS A 14 7.21 2.11 -9.66
C LYS A 14 8.06 2.85 -8.63
N LYS A 15 7.78 4.13 -8.40
CA LYS A 15 8.49 4.92 -7.40
C LYS A 15 8.00 4.60 -6.00
N ILE A 16 6.68 4.54 -5.80
CA ILE A 16 6.06 4.11 -4.54
C ILE A 16 6.56 2.71 -4.14
N SER A 17 6.66 1.77 -5.09
CA SER A 17 7.15 0.41 -4.79
C SER A 17 8.58 0.36 -4.26
N ASN A 18 9.39 1.41 -4.47
CA ASN A 18 10.74 1.52 -3.89
C ASN A 18 10.73 2.21 -2.52
N GLU A 19 9.65 2.91 -2.17
CA GLU A 19 9.52 3.67 -0.91
C GLU A 19 8.83 2.87 0.20
N ILE A 20 8.05 1.85 -0.15
CA ILE A 20 7.31 1.00 0.81
C ILE A 20 7.67 -0.47 0.65
N SER A 21 7.29 -1.29 1.63
CA SER A 21 7.50 -2.73 1.56
C SER A 21 6.73 -3.36 0.39
N LYS A 22 7.29 -4.42 -0.22
CA LYS A 22 6.64 -5.16 -1.31
C LYS A 22 5.24 -5.68 -0.91
N PRO A 23 5.02 -6.28 0.27
CA PRO A 23 3.67 -6.69 0.70
C PRO A 23 2.70 -5.51 0.81
N SER A 24 3.15 -4.37 1.35
CA SER A 24 2.30 -3.16 1.43
C SER A 24 1.92 -2.65 0.04
N PHE A 25 2.86 -2.65 -0.91
CA PHE A 25 2.58 -2.26 -2.29
C PHE A 25 1.58 -3.22 -2.95
N GLU A 26 1.81 -4.53 -2.86
CA GLU A 26 0.92 -5.53 -3.45
C GLU A 26 -0.51 -5.44 -2.91
N THR A 27 -0.65 -5.17 -1.61
CA THR A 27 -1.95 -5.06 -0.95
C THR A 27 -2.70 -3.78 -1.33
N TRP A 28 -2.02 -2.64 -1.29
CA TRP A 28 -2.69 -1.34 -1.38
C TRP A 28 -2.63 -0.71 -2.77
N PHE A 29 -1.64 -1.03 -3.60
CA PHE A 29 -1.35 -0.30 -4.83
C PHE A 29 -1.43 -1.13 -6.12
N ALA A 30 -1.26 -2.46 -6.07
CA ALA A 30 -1.11 -3.28 -7.27
C ALA A 30 -2.29 -3.21 -8.25
N ASN A 31 -3.50 -2.95 -7.75
CA ASN A 31 -4.72 -2.85 -8.54
C ASN A 31 -5.32 -1.44 -8.47
N THR A 32 -4.46 -0.41 -8.36
CA THR A 32 -4.89 0.99 -8.37
C THR A 32 -4.74 1.57 -9.77
N GLU A 33 -5.71 2.40 -10.15
CA GLU A 33 -5.65 3.23 -11.34
C GLU A 33 -5.67 4.69 -10.93
N ALA A 34 -5.20 5.58 -11.80
CA ALA A 34 -5.35 7.01 -11.55
C ALA A 34 -5.64 7.76 -12.85
N GLU A 35 -6.40 8.83 -12.71
CA GLU A 35 -6.72 9.78 -13.77
C GLU A 35 -6.40 11.20 -13.32
N ILE A 36 -6.26 12.10 -14.29
CA ILE A 36 -5.98 13.52 -14.03
C ILE A 36 -7.19 14.33 -14.50
N GLU A 37 -7.79 15.06 -13.57
CA GLU A 37 -8.86 16.01 -13.84
C GLU A 37 -8.39 17.43 -13.47
N GLY A 38 -8.04 18.21 -14.50
CA GLY A 38 -7.44 19.53 -14.31
C GLY A 38 -6.09 19.43 -13.59
N ASN A 39 -6.05 19.92 -12.34
CA ASN A 39 -4.88 19.84 -11.46
C ASN A 39 -5.04 18.81 -10.33
N THR A 40 -5.99 17.88 -10.45
CA THR A 40 -6.24 16.85 -9.43
C THR A 40 -5.92 15.48 -9.98
N VAL A 41 -5.08 14.74 -9.28
CA VAL A 41 -4.87 13.31 -9.49
C VAL A 41 -5.91 12.55 -8.68
N ILE A 42 -6.79 11.83 -9.38
CA ILE A 42 -7.82 10.99 -8.76
C ILE A 42 -7.32 9.55 -8.80
N VAL A 43 -7.09 8.97 -7.62
CA VAL A 43 -6.63 7.59 -7.44
C VAL A 43 -7.83 6.69 -7.16
N LYS A 44 -8.06 5.72 -8.03
CA LYS A 44 -9.09 4.68 -7.90
C LYS A 44 -8.46 3.44 -7.31
N ALA A 45 -8.89 3.07 -6.10
CA ALA A 45 -8.44 1.86 -5.44
C ALA A 45 -9.30 0.65 -5.83
N SER A 46 -8.82 -0.55 -5.51
CA SER A 46 -9.53 -1.80 -5.82
C SER A 46 -10.82 -2.01 -5.00
N ASN A 47 -10.96 -1.30 -3.87
CA ASN A 47 -12.15 -1.26 -3.04
C ASN A 47 -12.09 -0.10 -2.03
N ALA A 48 -13.21 0.16 -1.36
CA ALA A 48 -13.33 1.19 -0.32
C ALA A 48 -12.30 1.11 0.83
N PHE A 49 -11.81 -0.08 1.19
CA PHE A 49 -10.82 -0.24 2.27
C PHE A 49 -9.44 0.17 1.80
N ALA A 50 -9.07 -0.22 0.58
CA ALA A 50 -7.84 0.22 -0.03
C ALA A 50 -7.87 1.74 -0.24
N ALA A 51 -9.00 2.30 -0.69
CA ALA A 51 -9.17 3.75 -0.80
C ALA A 51 -8.94 4.45 0.55
N ASP A 52 -9.62 4.01 1.61
CA ASP A 52 -9.46 4.58 2.96
C ASP A 52 -8.02 4.42 3.49
N TRP A 53 -7.41 3.26 3.28
CA TRP A 53 -6.04 3.02 3.73
C TRP A 53 -5.04 3.92 3.01
N ILE A 54 -5.16 4.03 1.69
CA ILE A 54 -4.31 4.89 0.87
C ILE A 54 -4.48 6.35 1.27
N GLU A 55 -5.72 6.84 1.40
CA GLU A 55 -6.02 8.22 1.82
C GLU A 55 -5.42 8.56 3.18
N ASN A 56 -5.55 7.66 4.16
CA ASN A 56 -5.10 7.94 5.52
C ASN A 56 -3.59 7.73 5.75
N ARG A 57 -2.96 6.81 5.00
CA ARG A 57 -1.58 6.37 5.30
C ARG A 57 -0.56 6.72 4.23
N TYR A 58 -0.97 6.78 2.98
CA TYR A 58 -0.07 6.91 1.83
C TYR A 58 -0.37 8.11 0.94
N LYS A 59 -1.37 8.93 1.25
CA LYS A 59 -1.67 10.16 0.50
C LYS A 59 -0.45 11.07 0.40
N ASP A 60 0.30 11.23 1.48
CA ASP A 60 1.54 12.01 1.48
C ASP A 60 2.63 11.41 0.59
N VAL A 61 2.71 10.08 0.53
CA VAL A 61 3.65 9.36 -0.35
C VAL A 61 3.28 9.63 -1.80
N ILE A 62 2.02 9.42 -2.17
CA ILE A 62 1.51 9.68 -3.52
C ILE A 62 1.74 11.15 -3.91
N PHE A 63 1.38 12.08 -3.02
CA PHE A 63 1.56 13.51 -3.27
C PHE A 63 3.01 13.88 -3.54
N LYS A 64 3.95 13.41 -2.71
CA LYS A 64 5.40 13.65 -2.93
C LYS A 64 5.86 13.04 -4.25
N THR A 65 5.50 11.79 -4.52
CA THR A 65 5.88 11.11 -5.76
C THR A 65 5.32 11.83 -7.00
N VAL A 66 4.05 12.23 -6.96
CA VAL A 66 3.38 13.00 -8.03
C VAL A 66 4.07 14.33 -8.24
N LYS A 67 4.33 15.08 -7.16
CA LYS A 67 5.03 16.36 -7.20
C LYS A 67 6.41 16.23 -7.84
N GLU A 68 7.15 15.19 -7.50
CA GLU A 68 8.49 14.96 -8.03
C GLU A 68 8.50 14.56 -9.51
N LEU A 69 7.47 13.83 -9.98
CA LEU A 69 7.40 13.35 -11.36
C LEU A 69 6.71 14.34 -12.32
N MET A 70 5.74 15.10 -11.84
CA MET A 70 4.86 15.95 -12.66
C MET A 70 4.96 17.44 -12.33
N GLY A 71 5.67 17.81 -11.26
CA GLY A 71 5.91 19.20 -10.86
C GLY A 71 4.95 19.71 -9.77
N GLU A 72 5.13 20.98 -9.39
CA GLU A 72 4.27 21.63 -8.40
C GLU A 72 2.92 22.02 -9.02
N GLY A 73 1.81 21.71 -8.34
CA GLY A 73 0.47 22.12 -8.74
C GLY A 73 -0.57 21.02 -8.61
N TYR A 74 -0.18 19.75 -8.66
CA TYR A 74 -1.14 18.65 -8.56
C TYR A 74 -1.59 18.40 -7.13
N GLU A 75 -2.90 18.32 -6.91
CA GLU A 75 -3.50 17.77 -5.70
C GLU A 75 -3.76 16.27 -5.88
N VAL A 76 -3.87 15.53 -4.77
CA VAL A 76 -4.18 14.11 -4.78
C VAL A 76 -5.49 13.87 -4.04
N HIS A 77 -6.41 13.19 -4.72
CA HIS A 77 -7.68 12.72 -4.17
C HIS A 77 -7.78 11.22 -4.36
N VAL A 78 -8.25 10.50 -3.34
CA VAL A 78 -8.51 9.07 -3.44
C VAL A 78 -10.01 8.86 -3.54
N ASP A 79 -10.45 8.29 -4.67
CA ASP A 79 -11.85 8.02 -4.93
C ASP A 79 -12.32 6.81 -4.11
N ASN A 80 -13.47 6.99 -3.46
CA ASN A 80 -14.16 5.98 -2.66
C ASN A 80 -15.58 5.76 -3.20
N SER A 81 -15.70 5.68 -4.52
CA SER A 81 -16.97 5.59 -5.27
C SER A 81 -17.75 4.29 -5.03
N ASP A 82 -17.18 3.30 -4.33
CA ASP A 82 -17.93 2.17 -3.75
C ASP A 82 -19.00 2.59 -2.72
N LYS A 83 -19.07 3.86 -2.33
CA LYS A 83 -20.18 4.40 -1.51
C LYS A 83 -21.47 4.68 -2.26
N ALA A 84 -21.62 4.24 -3.52
CA ALA A 84 -22.79 4.53 -4.34
C ALA A 84 -23.43 3.30 -5.01
N ASP A 85 -23.72 2.22 -4.27
CA ASP A 85 -24.93 1.41 -4.52
C ASP A 85 -25.22 0.34 -3.44
N MET A 86 -25.44 0.73 -2.18
CA MET A 86 -26.13 -0.15 -1.21
C MET A 86 -27.02 0.66 -0.26
N ARG A 87 -28.15 1.16 -0.78
CA ARG A 87 -29.35 1.44 0.03
C ARG A 87 -30.05 0.12 0.36
N SER A 88 -29.53 -0.58 1.36
CA SER A 88 -30.29 -1.57 2.15
C SER A 88 -29.53 -1.82 3.44
N GLU A 89 -30.02 -1.25 4.54
CA GLU A 89 -29.48 -1.50 5.88
C GLU A 89 -29.78 -2.95 6.33
N PRO A 90 -28.80 -3.66 6.92
CA PRO A 90 -29.06 -4.63 7.96
C PRO A 90 -28.86 -3.95 9.32
N SER A 91 -29.96 -3.61 9.98
CA SER A 91 -30.08 -2.80 11.19
C SER A 91 -29.50 -3.42 12.50
N SER A 92 -28.56 -4.36 12.45
CA SER A 92 -27.96 -4.92 13.68
C SER A 92 -26.49 -5.36 13.54
N SER A 93 -26.02 -5.66 12.32
CA SER A 93 -24.67 -6.19 12.08
C SER A 93 -23.65 -5.13 11.67
N LEU A 94 -24.04 -3.85 11.60
CA LEU A 94 -23.11 -2.78 11.18
C LEU A 94 -21.98 -2.57 12.19
N SER A 95 -22.26 -2.71 13.50
CA SER A 95 -21.22 -2.67 14.54
C SER A 95 -20.23 -3.84 14.42
N GLU A 96 -20.74 -5.05 14.19
CA GLU A 96 -19.94 -6.27 14.03
C GLU A 96 -19.14 -6.26 12.73
N TYR A 97 -19.70 -5.72 11.65
CA TYR A 97 -19.01 -5.54 10.38
C TYR A 97 -17.87 -4.51 10.48
N GLU A 98 -18.12 -3.37 11.11
CA GLU A 98 -17.09 -2.36 11.34
C GLU A 98 -15.98 -2.89 12.28
N GLU A 99 -16.35 -3.70 13.27
CA GLU A 99 -15.38 -4.38 14.14
C GLU A 99 -14.54 -5.42 13.38
N LEU A 100 -15.18 -6.29 12.60
CA LEU A 100 -14.51 -7.25 11.71
C LEU A 100 -13.59 -6.56 10.71
N LYS A 101 -14.03 -5.43 10.15
CA LYS A 101 -13.25 -4.58 9.24
C LYS A 101 -12.02 -4.01 9.92
N ARG A 102 -12.15 -3.52 11.16
CA ARG A 102 -11.02 -3.03 11.96
C ARG A 102 -10.04 -4.17 12.27
N LEU A 103 -10.54 -5.31 12.72
CA LEU A 103 -9.72 -6.49 13.04
C LEU A 103 -8.99 -7.03 11.82
N THR A 104 -9.64 -7.09 10.67
CA THR A 104 -9.02 -7.55 9.42
C THR A 104 -7.86 -6.63 9.03
N ARG A 105 -8.09 -5.31 9.08
CA ARG A 105 -7.08 -4.28 8.84
C ARG A 105 -5.89 -4.42 9.81
N GLU A 106 -6.16 -4.52 11.10
CA GLU A 106 -5.14 -4.69 12.15
C GLU A 106 -4.36 -6.01 11.98
N THR A 107 -5.03 -7.08 11.58
CA THR A 107 -4.38 -8.38 11.31
C THR A 107 -3.44 -8.28 10.11
N VAL A 108 -3.84 -7.59 9.03
CA VAL A 108 -2.98 -7.38 7.85
C VAL A 108 -1.74 -6.58 8.20
N ASP A 109 -1.87 -5.55 9.04
CA ASP A 109 -0.73 -4.75 9.50
C ASP A 109 0.23 -5.59 10.36
N GLN A 110 -0.32 -6.35 11.32
CA GLN A 110 0.48 -7.25 12.18
C GLN A 110 1.21 -8.31 11.36
N VAL A 111 0.56 -8.92 10.35
CA VAL A 111 1.19 -9.90 9.47
C VAL A 111 2.32 -9.25 8.65
N SER A 112 2.12 -8.03 8.17
CA SER A 112 3.14 -7.28 7.43
C SER A 112 4.36 -6.98 8.31
N GLU A 113 4.17 -6.57 9.56
CA GLU A 113 5.25 -6.34 10.52
C GLU A 113 6.01 -7.63 10.86
N LEU A 114 5.29 -8.73 11.08
CA LEU A 114 5.88 -10.05 11.34
C LEU A 114 6.75 -10.54 10.18
N ILE A 115 6.35 -10.26 8.93
CA ILE A 115 7.16 -10.61 7.75
C ILE A 115 8.50 -9.86 7.79
N GLU A 116 8.51 -8.56 8.10
CA GLU A 116 9.74 -7.76 8.16
C GLU A 116 10.64 -8.21 9.32
N ILE A 117 10.06 -8.54 10.47
CA ILE A 117 10.81 -9.08 11.63
C ILE A 117 11.50 -10.40 11.26
N ASN A 118 10.77 -11.34 10.64
CA ASN A 118 11.35 -12.63 10.24
C ASN A 118 12.49 -12.45 9.22
N LYS A 119 12.35 -11.51 8.28
CA LYS A 119 13.40 -11.19 7.33
C LYS A 119 14.69 -10.71 8.03
N LEU A 120 14.57 -9.76 8.96
CA LEU A 120 15.72 -9.26 9.73
C LEU A 120 16.36 -10.34 10.62
N GLN A 121 15.54 -11.24 11.18
CA GLN A 121 16.04 -12.36 11.96
C GLN A 121 16.88 -13.31 11.10
N ASN A 122 16.43 -13.64 9.90
CA ASN A 122 17.18 -14.50 8.98
C ASN A 122 18.52 -13.87 8.56
N GLU A 123 18.54 -12.58 8.22
CA GLU A 123 19.79 -11.86 7.89
C GLU A 123 20.80 -11.89 9.05
N LYS A 124 20.30 -11.76 10.30
CA LYS A 124 21.14 -11.83 11.50
C LYS A 124 21.67 -13.23 11.74
N ILE A 125 20.88 -14.28 11.47
CA ILE A 125 21.32 -15.67 11.56
C ILE A 125 22.44 -15.93 10.57
N GLU A 126 22.27 -15.55 9.30
CA GLU A 126 23.30 -15.71 8.27
C GLU A 126 24.61 -14.99 8.65
N ALA A 127 24.49 -13.77 9.19
CA ALA A 127 25.66 -13.00 9.63
C ALA A 127 26.40 -13.69 10.80
N LEU A 128 25.66 -14.30 11.74
CA LEU A 128 26.23 -15.06 12.85
C LEU A 128 26.89 -16.35 12.39
N GLU A 129 26.23 -17.12 11.51
CA GLU A 129 26.77 -18.34 10.92
C GLU A 129 28.09 -18.06 10.20
N LYS A 130 28.14 -16.97 9.41
CA LYS A 130 29.37 -16.53 8.75
C LYS A 130 30.50 -16.22 9.74
N ARG A 131 30.18 -15.56 10.86
CA ARG A 131 31.17 -15.20 11.88
C ARG A 131 31.69 -16.42 12.64
N ILE A 132 30.83 -17.41 12.90
CA ILE A 132 31.23 -18.69 13.48
C ILE A 132 32.20 -19.40 12.53
N SER A 133 31.87 -19.50 11.24
CA SER A 133 32.73 -20.16 10.25
C SER A 133 34.11 -19.50 10.14
N GLN A 134 34.20 -18.17 10.23
CA GLN A 134 35.49 -17.46 10.26
C GLN A 134 36.32 -17.78 11.51
N LEU A 135 35.70 -17.81 12.68
CA LEU A 135 36.38 -18.14 13.94
C LEU A 135 36.85 -19.60 13.98
N GLU A 136 36.12 -20.51 13.34
CA GLU A 136 36.52 -21.91 13.21
C GLU A 136 37.71 -22.07 12.24
N ALA A 137 37.80 -21.25 11.19
CA ALA A 137 38.90 -21.29 10.22
C ALA A 137 40.22 -20.68 10.75
N GLU A 138 40.15 -19.83 11.78
CA GLU A 138 41.32 -19.21 12.43
C GLU A 138 41.92 -20.08 13.55
N LYS A 139 41.37 -21.28 13.79
CA LYS A 139 41.75 -22.21 14.85
C LYS A 139 42.56 -23.40 14.31
#